data_AF-A0A5W2S4E3-F1
#
_entry.id   AF-A0A5W2S4E3-F1
#
_cell.length_a   1.000
_cell.length_b   1.000
_cell.length_c   1.000
_cell.angle_alpha   90.00
_cell.angle_beta   90.00
_cell.angle_gamma   90.00
#
_symmetry.space_group_name_H-M   'P 1'
#
loop_
_entity.id
_entity.type
_entity.pdbx_description
1 polymer ?
#
loop_
_entity_poly.entity_id
_entity_poly.type
_entity_poly.pdbx_seq_one_letter_code
_entity_poly.pdbx_strand_id
1 'polypeptide(L)'
;MIKKSTYDVSHHSAICGVTGDYYRISATYHIKRSIRVFLIILCCLLPGGVFAGSLINAGFISPDNVNLSIRDFLGFYASDNLQEKDNTLMYVLGVADATEGKTWCGYGQVDSITINHTVLAWLDRYSVKKPDARASVLIEEALVKNFPCQRTDSSIKIASRSSPILSLTPDALNLSGNDFFKFWVSGNQRDKLRAGVYLLGVEDATENKLWCGYALFKTLTLNELVYVSLKNKTNEELNSRAAELIINKLIEYPCNI
;
A
#
# COMPACT_ATOMS: atom_id res chain seq x y z
N MET A 1 -5.82 -61.74 -11.16
CA MET A 1 -5.34 -62.09 -9.81
C MET A 1 -5.15 -60.80 -9.03
N ILE A 2 -5.61 -60.78 -7.78
CA ILE A 2 -5.91 -59.63 -6.92
C ILE A 2 -4.69 -59.20 -6.05
N LYS A 3 -4.74 -57.94 -5.56
CA LYS A 3 -3.98 -57.27 -4.45
C LYS A 3 -2.63 -56.63 -4.85
N LYS A 4 -2.23 -55.45 -4.33
CA LYS A 4 -2.67 -54.67 -3.17
C LYS A 4 -2.26 -53.17 -3.30
N SER A 5 -3.07 -52.33 -2.68
CA SER A 5 -2.92 -50.88 -2.42
C SER A 5 -1.84 -50.54 -1.37
N THR A 6 -1.58 -49.23 -1.21
CA THR A 6 -0.99 -48.44 -0.10
C THR A 6 0.50 -48.04 -0.28
N TYR A 7 0.97 -46.80 -0.09
CA TYR A 7 0.56 -45.71 0.81
C TYR A 7 0.89 -44.30 0.29
N ASP A 8 0.09 -43.37 0.81
CA ASP A 8 0.13 -41.91 0.92
C ASP A 8 1.44 -41.37 1.57
N VAL A 9 1.96 -40.23 1.11
CA VAL A 9 2.94 -39.42 1.88
C VAL A 9 2.59 -37.93 1.76
N SER A 10 1.93 -37.47 2.81
CA SER A 10 1.76 -36.08 3.25
C SER A 10 3.09 -35.31 3.25
N HIS A 11 3.13 -34.16 2.56
CA HIS A 11 4.15 -33.13 2.77
C HIS A 11 3.82 -32.29 4.01
N HIS A 12 4.46 -32.62 5.12
CA HIS A 12 4.69 -31.72 6.24
C HIS A 12 6.19 -31.74 6.58
N SER A 13 6.66 -30.59 7.08
CA SER A 13 7.97 -30.33 7.69
C SER A 13 9.13 -29.92 6.76
N ALA A 14 9.22 -28.62 6.47
CA ALA A 14 10.48 -27.93 6.22
C ALA A 14 10.86 -27.08 7.43
N ILE A 15 11.06 -27.74 8.58
CA ILE A 15 11.79 -27.19 9.74
C ILE A 15 12.78 -28.26 10.17
N CYS A 16 13.88 -28.38 9.42
CA CYS A 16 15.09 -29.10 9.84
C CYS A 16 16.21 -28.79 8.86
N GLY A 17 16.60 -27.51 8.79
CA GLY A 17 17.72 -27.03 7.97
C GLY A 17 18.80 -26.27 8.76
N VAL A 18 18.70 -26.18 10.10
CA VAL A 18 19.60 -25.32 10.90
C VAL A 18 20.21 -26.06 12.10
N THR A 19 20.14 -27.40 12.13
CA THR A 19 20.83 -28.20 13.15
C THR A 19 22.07 -28.92 12.62
N GLY A 20 22.26 -29.01 11.30
CA GLY A 20 23.42 -29.69 10.70
C GLY A 20 24.74 -28.90 10.80
N ASP A 21 24.70 -27.58 10.65
CA ASP A 21 25.93 -26.77 10.54
C ASP A 21 26.54 -26.40 11.89
N TYR A 22 25.76 -26.41 12.98
CA TYR A 22 26.26 -26.07 14.31
C TYR A 22 27.18 -27.18 14.90
N TYR A 23 26.96 -28.43 14.53
CA TYR A 23 27.79 -29.55 14.98
C TYR A 23 29.15 -29.61 14.27
N ARG A 24 29.28 -29.05 13.07
CA ARG A 24 30.57 -29.03 12.33
C ARG A 24 31.58 -28.03 12.87
N ILE A 25 31.14 -26.89 13.39
CA ILE A 25 32.03 -25.86 13.96
C ILE A 25 32.52 -26.27 15.37
N SER A 26 31.71 -27.07 16.07
CA SER A 26 32.03 -27.58 17.40
C SER A 26 33.19 -28.61 17.42
N ALA A 27 33.57 -29.19 16.29
CA ALA A 27 34.62 -30.21 16.25
C ALA A 27 36.03 -29.61 16.16
N THR A 28 36.15 -28.30 15.87
CA THR A 28 37.45 -27.65 15.62
C THR A 28 37.96 -26.84 16.81
N TYR A 29 37.12 -26.54 17.80
CA TYR A 29 37.50 -25.77 18.99
C TYR A 29 37.17 -26.55 20.26
N HIS A 30 38.20 -26.88 21.05
CA HIS A 30 38.10 -27.50 22.38
C HIS A 30 37.46 -26.54 23.40
N ILE A 31 36.17 -26.28 23.26
CA ILE A 31 35.38 -25.49 24.21
C ILE A 31 34.97 -26.43 25.34
N LYS A 32 35.53 -26.20 26.54
CA LYS A 32 35.22 -26.98 27.76
C LYS A 32 33.71 -26.99 28.04
N ARG A 33 33.19 -28.15 28.46
CA ARG A 33 31.77 -28.44 28.73
C ARG A 33 31.05 -27.36 29.56
N SER A 34 31.73 -26.70 30.49
CA SER A 34 31.17 -25.60 31.29
C SER A 34 30.80 -24.35 30.48
N ILE A 35 31.52 -24.03 29.40
CA ILE A 35 31.25 -22.85 28.57
C ILE A 35 29.98 -23.07 27.72
N ARG A 36 29.70 -24.31 27.30
CA ARG A 36 28.46 -24.65 26.58
C ARG A 36 27.23 -24.47 27.45
N VAL A 37 27.31 -24.90 28.71
CA VAL A 37 26.20 -24.74 29.66
C VAL A 37 25.97 -23.25 29.95
N PHE A 38 27.05 -22.46 30.07
CA PHE A 38 26.95 -21.02 30.29
C PHE A 38 26.31 -20.28 29.11
N LEU A 39 26.64 -20.64 27.86
CA LEU A 39 26.04 -20.04 26.66
C LEU A 39 24.54 -20.40 26.50
N ILE A 40 24.14 -21.63 26.84
CA ILE A 40 22.73 -22.04 26.80
C ILE A 40 21.93 -21.28 27.86
N ILE A 41 22.47 -21.13 29.08
CA ILE A 41 21.83 -20.38 30.16
C ILE A 41 21.75 -18.88 29.81
N LEU A 42 22.78 -18.31 29.17
CA LEU A 42 22.79 -16.91 28.74
C LEU A 42 21.73 -16.63 27.66
N CYS A 43 21.46 -17.57 26.75
CA CYS A 43 20.36 -17.48 25.80
C CYS A 43 18.97 -17.60 26.45
N CYS A 44 18.85 -18.29 27.59
CA CYS A 44 17.58 -18.44 28.32
C CYS A 44 17.31 -17.31 29.33
N LEU A 45 18.33 -16.51 29.68
CA LEU A 45 18.23 -15.43 30.66
C LEU A 45 18.19 -14.02 30.06
N LEU A 46 18.27 -13.89 28.73
CA LEU A 46 17.84 -12.64 28.09
C LEU A 46 16.31 -12.63 28.15
N PRO A 47 15.68 -11.75 28.97
CA PRO A 47 14.25 -11.56 28.84
C PRO A 47 14.01 -11.17 27.40
N GLY A 48 13.18 -11.96 26.71
CA GLY A 48 12.64 -11.60 25.42
C GLY A 48 11.91 -10.28 25.61
N GLY A 49 12.63 -9.18 25.44
CA GLY A 49 12.07 -7.88 25.27
C GLY A 49 11.21 -8.02 24.03
N VAL A 50 9.91 -8.17 24.26
CA VAL A 50 8.89 -7.91 23.26
C VAL A 50 9.04 -6.42 22.96
N PHE A 51 10.00 -6.11 22.09
CA PHE A 51 9.95 -4.88 21.34
C PHE A 51 8.65 -4.99 20.55
N ALA A 52 7.64 -4.23 20.96
CA ALA A 52 6.57 -3.81 20.09
C ALA A 52 7.17 -2.87 19.01
N GLY A 53 8.12 -3.40 18.23
CA GLY A 53 8.53 -2.83 16.96
C GLY A 53 7.46 -3.22 15.97
N SER A 54 6.95 -2.24 15.23
CA SER A 54 6.01 -2.42 14.13
C SER A 54 6.35 -3.70 13.37
N LEU A 55 5.48 -4.72 13.44
CA LEU A 55 5.61 -5.91 12.62
C LEU A 55 5.65 -5.39 11.19
N ILE A 56 6.77 -5.59 10.48
CA ILE A 56 6.77 -5.47 9.03
C ILE A 56 5.66 -6.41 8.58
N ASN A 57 4.63 -5.88 7.93
CA ASN A 57 3.57 -6.71 7.37
C ASN A 57 4.22 -7.58 6.30
N ALA A 58 4.51 -8.85 6.61
CA ALA A 58 5.21 -9.78 5.74
C ALA A 58 4.33 -10.30 4.58
N GLY A 59 3.39 -9.47 4.11
CA GLY A 59 2.38 -9.82 3.11
C GLY A 59 2.37 -8.85 1.94
N PHE A 60 1.31 -8.91 1.14
CA PHE A 60 1.05 -7.96 0.07
C PHE A 60 0.27 -6.77 0.61
N ILE A 61 0.40 -5.63 -0.07
CA ILE A 61 -0.45 -4.47 0.22
C ILE A 61 -1.94 -4.85 0.11
N SER A 62 -2.71 -4.40 1.10
CA SER A 62 -4.14 -4.61 1.23
C SER A 62 -4.84 -3.27 1.44
N PRO A 63 -6.09 -3.10 0.98
CA PRO A 63 -6.90 -1.91 1.26
C PRO A 63 -7.08 -1.63 2.76
N ASP A 64 -6.93 -2.64 3.61
CA ASP A 64 -7.05 -2.50 5.07
C ASP A 64 -5.81 -1.90 5.75
N ASN A 65 -4.73 -1.66 5.01
CA ASN A 65 -3.50 -1.06 5.55
C ASN A 65 -3.61 0.47 5.74
N VAL A 66 -4.68 0.94 6.39
CA VAL A 66 -4.87 2.35 6.76
C VAL A 66 -3.71 2.87 7.60
N ASN A 67 -3.40 4.16 7.48
CA ASN A 67 -2.18 4.76 8.04
C ASN A 67 -0.90 4.08 7.54
N LEU A 68 -0.83 3.75 6.25
CA LEU A 68 0.29 3.01 5.69
C LEU A 68 1.61 3.75 5.94
N SER A 69 2.54 3.13 6.66
CA SER A 69 3.85 3.71 6.93
C SER A 69 4.72 3.67 5.67
N ILE A 70 5.72 4.57 5.57
CA ILE A 70 6.70 4.52 4.48
C ILE A 70 7.48 3.20 4.51
N ARG A 71 7.85 2.73 5.71
CA ARG A 71 8.58 1.46 5.85
C ARG A 71 7.79 0.31 5.22
N ASP A 72 6.49 0.22 5.51
CA ASP A 72 5.64 -0.84 4.97
C ASP A 72 5.38 -0.64 3.48
N PHE A 73 5.11 0.60 3.03
CA PHE A 73 4.96 0.91 1.60
C PHE A 73 6.19 0.47 0.79
N LEU A 74 7.40 0.84 1.24
CA LEU A 74 8.64 0.44 0.57
C LEU A 74 8.88 -1.07 0.68
N GLY A 75 8.48 -1.70 1.78
CA GLY A 75 8.50 -3.15 1.94
C GLY A 75 7.63 -3.85 0.89
N PHE A 76 6.42 -3.37 0.64
CA PHE A 76 5.53 -3.91 -0.40
C PHE A 76 6.06 -3.63 -1.81
N TYR A 77 6.62 -2.44 -2.05
CA TYR A 77 7.18 -2.07 -3.35
C TYR A 77 8.47 -2.83 -3.71
N ALA A 78 9.21 -3.31 -2.71
CA ALA A 78 10.44 -4.07 -2.89
C ALA A 78 10.23 -5.49 -3.45
N SER A 79 8.99 -5.92 -3.69
CA SER A 79 8.70 -7.23 -4.31
C SER A 79 9.37 -7.39 -5.68
N ASP A 80 9.86 -8.58 -6.00
CA ASP A 80 10.36 -8.91 -7.35
C ASP A 80 9.23 -9.10 -8.39
N ASN A 81 7.98 -9.16 -7.94
CA ASN A 81 6.81 -9.33 -8.79
C ASN A 81 6.29 -7.97 -9.30
N LEU A 82 6.34 -7.76 -10.62
CA LEU A 82 5.83 -6.54 -11.26
C LEU A 82 4.36 -6.26 -10.93
N GLN A 83 3.52 -7.29 -10.80
CA GLN A 83 2.11 -7.11 -10.46
C GLN A 83 1.94 -6.55 -9.05
N GLU A 84 2.79 -6.95 -8.11
CA GLU A 84 2.74 -6.48 -6.72
C GLU A 84 3.31 -5.06 -6.60
N LYS A 85 4.33 -4.73 -7.40
CA LYS A 85 4.78 -3.33 -7.56
C LYS A 85 3.65 -2.45 -8.08
N ASP A 86 2.97 -2.89 -9.14
CA ASP A 86 1.83 -2.15 -9.69
C ASP A 86 0.71 -1.99 -8.65
N ASN A 87 0.37 -3.04 -7.93
CA ASN A 87 -0.64 -2.96 -6.87
C ASN A 87 -0.25 -1.93 -5.81
N THR A 88 1.03 -1.88 -5.43
CA THR A 88 1.54 -0.89 -4.48
C THR A 88 1.52 0.52 -5.06
N LEU A 89 1.83 0.70 -6.34
CA LEU A 89 1.76 2.00 -7.01
C LEU A 89 0.33 2.52 -7.19
N MET A 90 -0.70 1.68 -7.07
CA MET A 90 -2.09 2.16 -6.98
C MET A 90 -2.30 3.10 -5.78
N TYR A 91 -1.58 2.88 -4.68
CA TYR A 91 -1.61 3.78 -3.53
C TYR A 91 -1.06 5.16 -3.90
N VAL A 92 0.05 5.21 -4.65
CA VAL A 92 0.63 6.46 -5.18
C VAL A 92 -0.37 7.17 -6.08
N LEU A 93 -1.05 6.43 -6.98
CA LEU A 93 -2.09 6.99 -7.84
C LEU A 93 -3.25 7.58 -7.02
N GLY A 94 -3.70 6.92 -5.95
CA GLY A 94 -4.74 7.44 -5.06
C GLY A 94 -4.33 8.73 -4.36
N VAL A 95 -3.12 8.77 -3.80
CA VAL A 95 -2.56 9.98 -3.17
C VAL A 95 -2.44 11.12 -4.19
N ALA A 96 -1.93 10.80 -5.38
CA ALA A 96 -1.75 11.74 -6.48
C ALA A 96 -3.10 12.34 -6.90
N ASP A 97 -4.10 11.52 -7.22
CA ASP A 97 -5.44 11.98 -7.64
C ASP A 97 -6.14 12.83 -6.56
N ALA A 98 -5.92 12.52 -5.27
CA ALA A 98 -6.50 13.25 -4.15
C ALA A 98 -5.93 14.66 -3.95
N THR A 99 -4.66 14.85 -4.34
CA THR A 99 -3.86 16.07 -4.06
C THR A 99 -3.56 16.90 -5.31
N GLU A 100 -3.69 16.31 -6.50
CA GLU A 100 -3.45 16.97 -7.77
C GLU A 100 -4.47 18.09 -8.02
N GLY A 101 -3.98 19.21 -8.55
CA GLY A 101 -4.76 20.43 -8.76
C GLY A 101 -5.00 21.22 -7.48
N LYS A 102 -4.53 20.74 -6.31
CA LYS A 102 -4.68 21.40 -5.01
C LYS A 102 -3.33 21.84 -4.45
N THR A 103 -2.43 20.88 -4.21
CA THR A 103 -1.11 21.14 -3.61
C THR A 103 0.02 21.01 -4.62
N TRP A 104 -0.18 20.24 -5.67
CA TRP A 104 0.75 20.07 -6.78
C TRP A 104 -0.04 19.93 -8.09
N CYS A 105 0.59 20.24 -9.22
CA CYS A 105 -0.04 20.24 -10.54
C CYS A 105 0.92 19.62 -11.55
N GLY A 106 0.55 18.47 -12.10
CA GLY A 106 1.41 17.78 -13.06
C GLY A 106 0.68 16.92 -14.08
N TYR A 107 -0.62 16.66 -13.91
CA TYR A 107 -1.35 15.88 -14.91
C TYR A 107 -1.44 16.62 -16.25
N GLY A 108 -1.27 15.87 -17.33
CA GLY A 108 -1.15 16.41 -18.69
C GLY A 108 0.20 17.05 -19.01
N GLN A 109 1.08 17.28 -18.02
CA GLN A 109 2.42 17.84 -18.21
C GLN A 109 3.53 16.83 -17.94
N VAL A 110 3.30 15.89 -17.02
CA VAL A 110 4.25 14.88 -16.57
C VAL A 110 3.60 13.51 -16.71
N ASP A 111 4.32 12.56 -17.31
CA ASP A 111 3.84 11.19 -17.46
C ASP A 111 3.91 10.42 -16.12
N SER A 112 3.11 9.35 -16.03
CA SER A 112 3.00 8.54 -14.80
C SER A 112 4.30 7.86 -14.40
N ILE A 113 5.16 7.48 -15.36
CA ILE A 113 6.46 6.84 -15.08
C ILE A 113 7.37 7.85 -14.39
N THR A 114 7.44 9.08 -14.92
CA THR A 114 8.20 10.18 -14.33
C THR A 114 7.70 10.53 -12.94
N ILE A 115 6.37 10.60 -12.73
CA ILE A 115 5.77 10.81 -11.40
C ILE A 115 6.21 9.73 -10.43
N ASN A 116 6.01 8.45 -10.78
CA ASN A 116 6.34 7.32 -9.92
C ASN A 116 7.84 7.27 -9.60
N HIS A 117 8.70 7.45 -10.60
CA HIS A 117 10.15 7.48 -10.40
C HIS A 117 10.58 8.62 -9.46
N THR A 118 10.01 9.81 -9.62
CA THR A 118 10.30 10.97 -8.77
C THR A 118 9.88 10.72 -7.32
N VAL A 119 8.69 10.17 -7.11
CA VAL A 119 8.17 9.82 -5.79
C VAL A 119 9.07 8.76 -5.13
N LEU A 120 9.41 7.68 -5.83
CA LEU A 120 10.23 6.61 -5.28
C LEU A 120 11.63 7.09 -4.91
N ALA A 121 12.26 7.92 -5.76
CA ALA A 121 13.57 8.51 -5.47
C ALA A 121 13.52 9.45 -4.24
N TRP A 122 12.40 10.14 -4.03
CA TRP A 122 12.18 10.93 -2.82
C TRP A 122 12.05 10.03 -1.58
N LEU A 123 11.19 9.00 -1.64
CA LEU A 123 10.98 8.08 -0.53
C LEU A 123 12.28 7.37 -0.12
N ASP A 124 13.09 6.92 -1.07
CA ASP A 124 14.39 6.29 -0.78
C ASP A 124 15.31 7.21 0.04
N ARG A 125 15.36 8.50 -0.32
CA ARG A 125 16.19 9.49 0.37
C ARG A 125 15.69 9.83 1.78
N TYR A 126 14.38 9.90 1.99
CA TYR A 126 13.79 10.45 3.22
C TYR A 126 13.21 9.40 4.17
N SER A 127 12.99 8.16 3.71
CA SER A 127 12.48 7.05 4.53
C SER A 127 13.34 6.77 5.76
N VAL A 128 14.67 6.90 5.66
CA VAL A 128 15.60 6.68 6.78
C VAL A 128 15.34 7.64 7.95
N LYS A 129 14.87 8.86 7.66
CA LYS A 129 14.65 9.90 8.69
C LYS A 129 13.30 9.77 9.39
N LYS A 130 12.30 9.25 8.69
CA LYS A 130 10.91 9.16 9.18
C LYS A 130 10.26 7.86 8.70
N PRO A 131 10.77 6.68 9.08
CA PRO A 131 10.31 5.40 8.53
C PRO A 131 8.86 5.07 8.91
N ASP A 132 8.41 5.57 10.06
CA ASP A 132 7.06 5.36 10.59
C ASP A 132 6.09 6.49 10.23
N ALA A 133 6.52 7.49 9.45
CA ALA A 133 5.60 8.50 8.92
C ALA A 133 4.68 7.88 7.86
N ARG A 134 3.46 8.40 7.77
CA ARG A 134 2.47 7.97 6.78
C ARG A 134 3.01 8.21 5.36
N ALA A 135 2.95 7.20 4.50
CA ALA A 135 3.48 7.23 3.14
C ALA A 135 2.84 8.35 2.31
N SER A 136 1.52 8.55 2.42
CA SER A 136 0.81 9.62 1.72
C SER A 136 1.40 11.01 1.97
N VAL A 137 1.91 11.28 3.17
CA VAL A 137 2.52 12.57 3.53
C VAL A 137 3.80 12.80 2.73
N LEU A 138 4.73 11.84 2.70
CA LEU A 138 5.97 12.02 1.97
C LEU A 138 5.80 11.90 0.45
N ILE A 139 4.80 11.14 -0.02
CA ILE A 139 4.43 11.13 -1.45
C ILE A 139 3.93 12.53 -1.85
N GLU A 140 3.00 13.13 -1.09
CA GLU A 140 2.55 14.49 -1.36
C GLU A 140 3.70 15.50 -1.29
N GLU A 141 4.57 15.43 -0.28
CA GLU A 141 5.77 16.28 -0.19
C GLU A 141 6.66 16.17 -1.45
N ALA A 142 6.85 14.95 -1.97
CA ALA A 142 7.61 14.72 -3.20
C ALA A 142 6.95 15.42 -4.40
N LEU A 143 5.64 15.26 -4.54
CA LEU A 143 4.87 15.83 -5.64
C LEU A 143 4.88 17.37 -5.59
N VAL A 144 4.62 17.96 -4.43
CA VAL A 144 4.66 19.42 -4.21
C VAL A 144 6.05 19.98 -4.52
N LYS A 145 7.11 19.28 -4.10
CA LYS A 145 8.48 19.78 -4.28
C LYS A 145 8.93 19.76 -5.74
N ASN A 146 8.52 18.76 -6.52
CA ASN A 146 8.99 18.55 -7.88
C ASN A 146 8.03 19.12 -8.94
N PHE A 147 6.73 19.20 -8.62
CA PHE A 147 5.66 19.61 -9.54
C PHE A 147 4.72 20.66 -8.90
N PRO A 148 5.24 21.79 -8.39
CA PRO A 148 4.42 22.80 -7.74
C PRO A 148 3.42 23.43 -8.72
N CYS A 149 2.21 23.72 -8.24
CA CYS A 149 1.24 24.49 -9.02
C CYS A 149 1.78 25.90 -9.32
N GLN A 150 1.79 26.28 -10.59
CA GLN A 150 2.07 27.65 -11.00
C GLN A 150 0.83 28.52 -10.73
N ARG A 151 1.01 29.76 -10.28
CA ARG A 151 -0.10 30.69 -9.92
C ARG A 151 -0.95 31.17 -11.10
N THR A 152 -0.73 30.67 -12.30
CA THR A 152 -1.52 31.05 -13.47
C THR A 152 -2.64 30.05 -13.70
N ASP A 153 -3.86 30.57 -13.64
CA ASP A 153 -5.14 29.91 -13.96
C ASP A 153 -5.12 29.28 -15.35
N SER A 154 -4.44 28.15 -15.51
CA SER A 154 -4.71 27.26 -16.62
C SER A 154 -5.48 26.08 -16.05
N SER A 155 -6.81 26.22 -16.06
CA SER A 155 -7.71 25.08 -16.08
C SER A 155 -7.43 24.29 -17.37
N ILE A 156 -6.32 23.57 -17.40
CA ILE A 156 -6.06 22.58 -18.43
C ILE A 156 -7.07 21.49 -18.15
N LYS A 157 -8.18 21.51 -18.90
CA LYS A 157 -9.09 20.38 -18.95
C LYS A 157 -8.24 19.19 -19.39
N ILE A 158 -7.89 18.33 -18.43
CA ILE A 158 -7.24 17.06 -18.71
C ILE A 158 -8.14 16.36 -19.70
N ALA A 159 -7.64 16.17 -20.92
CA ALA A 159 -8.40 15.53 -21.98
C ALA A 159 -8.89 14.18 -21.45
N SER A 160 -10.21 13.98 -21.42
CA SER A 160 -10.82 12.70 -21.08
C SER A 160 -10.18 11.64 -21.97
N ARG A 161 -9.50 10.65 -21.38
CA ARG A 161 -9.00 9.49 -22.12
C ARG A 161 -10.20 8.87 -22.85
N SER A 162 -10.17 8.87 -24.18
CA SER A 162 -11.27 8.37 -25.01
C SER A 162 -11.26 6.86 -25.18
N SER A 163 -10.19 6.19 -24.75
CA SER A 163 -10.04 4.73 -24.86
C SER A 163 -10.50 4.06 -23.56
N PRO A 164 -11.34 3.01 -23.64
CA PRO A 164 -11.81 2.30 -22.47
C PRO A 164 -10.63 1.63 -21.76
N ILE A 165 -10.54 1.87 -20.45
CA ILE A 165 -9.56 1.18 -19.59
C ILE A 165 -9.99 -0.29 -19.52
N LEU A 166 -9.10 -1.19 -19.93
CA LEU A 166 -9.35 -2.64 -19.95
C LEU A 166 -9.10 -3.30 -18.59
N SER A 167 -8.15 -2.74 -17.83
CA SER A 167 -7.77 -3.17 -16.49
C SER A 167 -7.20 -1.99 -15.74
N LEU A 168 -7.39 -1.95 -14.42
CA LEU A 168 -6.92 -0.82 -13.62
C LEU A 168 -5.41 -0.90 -13.42
N THR A 169 -4.69 0.18 -13.72
CA THR A 169 -3.22 0.25 -13.66
C THR A 169 -2.76 1.58 -13.05
N PRO A 170 -1.54 1.66 -12.52
CA PRO A 170 -1.04 2.90 -11.89
C PRO A 170 -0.88 4.09 -12.84
N ASP A 171 -0.87 3.88 -14.16
CA ASP A 171 -0.81 4.95 -15.16
C ASP A 171 -2.18 5.56 -15.50
N ALA A 172 -3.26 5.07 -14.88
CA ALA A 172 -4.62 5.60 -15.02
C ALA A 172 -4.78 6.93 -14.24
N LEU A 173 -3.90 7.90 -14.50
CA LEU A 173 -3.96 9.24 -13.92
C LEU A 173 -5.32 9.88 -14.15
N ASN A 174 -5.79 10.66 -13.17
CA ASN A 174 -7.10 11.31 -13.23
C ASN A 174 -8.23 10.28 -13.42
N LEU A 175 -8.21 9.22 -12.59
CA LEU A 175 -9.14 8.10 -12.70
C LEU A 175 -10.58 8.60 -12.54
N SER A 176 -11.45 8.30 -13.50
CA SER A 176 -12.86 8.69 -13.41
C SER A 176 -13.60 7.87 -12.35
N GLY A 177 -14.65 8.45 -11.77
CA GLY A 177 -15.57 7.74 -10.88
C GLY A 177 -16.19 6.50 -11.54
N ASN A 178 -16.50 6.58 -12.83
CA ASN A 178 -17.04 5.47 -13.63
C ASN A 178 -16.04 4.30 -13.69
N ASP A 179 -14.79 4.57 -14.07
CA ASP A 179 -13.76 3.54 -14.17
C ASP A 179 -13.44 2.96 -12.79
N PHE A 180 -13.23 3.82 -11.78
CA PHE A 180 -13.01 3.39 -10.41
C PHE A 180 -14.12 2.45 -9.93
N PHE A 181 -15.39 2.89 -10.01
CA PHE A 181 -16.52 2.13 -9.51
C PHE A 181 -16.68 0.81 -10.25
N LYS A 182 -16.54 0.81 -11.58
CA LYS A 182 -16.55 -0.39 -12.43
C LYS A 182 -15.53 -1.43 -11.98
N PHE A 183 -14.28 -1.03 -11.74
CA PHE A 183 -13.23 -1.96 -11.34
C PHE A 183 -13.36 -2.40 -9.88
N TRP A 184 -13.81 -1.51 -8.99
CA TRP A 184 -13.95 -1.81 -7.58
C TRP A 184 -15.04 -2.84 -7.29
N VAL A 185 -16.14 -2.82 -8.04
CA VAL A 185 -17.23 -3.81 -7.92
C VAL A 185 -17.08 -4.99 -8.88
N SER A 186 -15.95 -5.08 -9.61
CA SER A 186 -15.73 -6.14 -10.58
C SER A 186 -15.56 -7.51 -9.91
N GLY A 187 -15.86 -8.58 -10.65
CA GLY A 187 -15.55 -9.95 -10.23
C GLY A 187 -14.06 -10.32 -10.37
N ASN A 188 -13.25 -9.44 -10.98
CA ASN A 188 -11.82 -9.63 -11.12
C ASN A 188 -11.11 -9.21 -9.83
N GLN A 189 -10.52 -10.16 -9.11
CA GLN A 189 -9.90 -9.86 -7.82
C GLN A 189 -8.70 -8.92 -7.90
N ARG A 190 -7.99 -8.90 -9.03
CA ARG A 190 -6.88 -7.96 -9.23
C ARG A 190 -7.40 -6.54 -9.36
N ASP A 191 -8.41 -6.30 -10.19
CA ASP A 191 -8.98 -4.97 -10.38
C ASP A 191 -9.65 -4.48 -9.09
N LYS A 192 -10.36 -5.36 -8.38
CA LYS A 192 -10.94 -5.06 -7.06
C LYS A 192 -9.87 -4.67 -6.03
N LEU A 193 -8.77 -5.44 -5.96
CA LEU A 193 -7.63 -5.13 -5.09
C LEU A 193 -7.03 -3.76 -5.44
N ARG A 194 -6.73 -3.53 -6.72
CA ARG A 194 -6.12 -2.27 -7.20
C ARG A 194 -7.00 -1.06 -6.91
N ALA A 195 -8.31 -1.18 -7.09
CA ALA A 195 -9.25 -0.13 -6.76
C ALA A 195 -9.31 0.12 -5.24
N GLY A 196 -9.27 -0.95 -4.42
CA GLY A 196 -9.20 -0.80 -2.98
C GLY A 196 -7.91 -0.13 -2.50
N VAL A 197 -6.76 -0.45 -3.10
CA VAL A 197 -5.47 0.18 -2.76
C VAL A 197 -5.41 1.64 -3.24
N TYR A 198 -6.05 1.96 -4.37
CA TYR A 198 -6.27 3.34 -4.79
C TYR A 198 -7.11 4.12 -3.75
N LEU A 199 -8.23 3.54 -3.29
CA LEU A 199 -9.08 4.14 -2.26
C LEU A 199 -8.28 4.39 -0.98
N LEU A 200 -7.50 3.40 -0.53
CA LEU A 200 -6.60 3.55 0.63
C LEU A 200 -5.66 4.76 0.47
N GLY A 201 -5.08 4.97 -0.72
CA GLY A 201 -4.23 6.14 -1.00
C GLY A 201 -4.98 7.47 -0.90
N VAL A 202 -6.22 7.52 -1.41
CA VAL A 202 -7.09 8.71 -1.31
C VAL A 202 -7.42 9.03 0.14
N GLU A 203 -7.80 8.00 0.91
CA GLU A 203 -8.16 8.14 2.32
C GLU A 203 -6.94 8.59 3.15
N ASP A 204 -5.80 7.92 3.04
CA ASP A 204 -4.59 8.24 3.80
C ASP A 204 -4.06 9.65 3.50
N ALA A 205 -4.28 10.16 2.28
CA ALA A 205 -3.87 11.51 1.88
C ALA A 205 -4.73 12.62 2.49
N THR A 206 -5.97 12.31 2.85
CA THR A 206 -7.03 13.30 3.17
C THR A 206 -7.55 13.18 4.60
N GLU A 207 -7.38 12.02 5.24
CA GLU A 207 -7.70 11.78 6.64
C GLU A 207 -6.79 12.60 7.57
N ASN A 208 -7.36 13.11 8.67
CA ASN A 208 -6.78 14.11 9.58
C ASN A 208 -6.46 15.48 8.93
N LYS A 209 -6.89 15.71 7.67
CA LYS A 209 -6.81 17.02 7.00
C LYS A 209 -8.19 17.57 6.65
N LEU A 210 -8.99 16.76 5.96
CA LEU A 210 -10.31 17.15 5.45
C LEU A 210 -11.45 16.45 6.21
N TRP A 211 -11.17 15.26 6.73
CA TRP A 211 -12.11 14.43 7.47
C TRP A 211 -11.34 13.59 8.49
N CYS A 212 -12.02 13.08 9.51
CA CYS A 212 -11.42 12.22 10.52
C CYS A 212 -12.30 11.01 10.73
N GLY A 213 -11.76 9.82 10.51
CA GLY A 213 -12.59 8.63 10.60
C GLY A 213 -11.87 7.32 10.85
N TYR A 214 -10.54 7.23 10.72
CA TYR A 214 -9.85 5.97 11.03
C TYR A 214 -9.97 5.53 12.49
N ALA A 215 -10.15 6.48 13.43
CA ALA A 215 -10.44 6.15 14.82
C ALA A 215 -11.92 5.78 15.06
N LEU A 216 -12.82 6.14 14.15
CA LEU A 216 -14.28 6.03 14.33
C LEU A 216 -14.90 4.88 13.53
N PHE A 217 -14.33 4.57 12.37
CA PHE A 217 -14.88 3.64 11.39
C PHE A 217 -13.87 2.55 11.08
N LYS A 218 -14.38 1.32 10.95
CA LYS A 218 -13.60 0.24 10.34
C LYS A 218 -13.53 0.46 8.83
N THR A 219 -12.49 -0.04 8.18
CA THR A 219 -12.31 0.05 6.71
C THR A 219 -13.54 -0.45 5.96
N LEU A 220 -14.15 -1.56 6.40
CA LEU A 220 -15.39 -2.07 5.80
C LEU A 220 -16.54 -1.04 5.83
N THR A 221 -16.67 -0.29 6.91
CA THR A 221 -17.69 0.75 7.06
C THR A 221 -17.42 1.93 6.12
N LEU A 222 -16.16 2.38 6.01
CA LEU A 222 -15.77 3.42 5.06
C LEU A 222 -16.04 2.98 3.61
N ASN A 223 -15.67 1.75 3.26
CA ASN A 223 -15.96 1.14 1.96
C ASN A 223 -17.47 1.14 1.66
N GLU A 224 -18.31 0.78 2.64
CA GLU A 224 -19.75 0.78 2.46
C GLU A 224 -20.31 2.20 2.23
N LEU A 225 -19.83 3.19 2.99
CA LEU A 225 -20.24 4.59 2.84
C LEU A 225 -19.89 5.14 1.45
N VAL A 226 -18.66 4.87 0.98
CA VAL A 226 -18.21 5.27 -0.36
C VAL A 226 -19.00 4.52 -1.43
N TYR A 227 -19.21 3.21 -1.27
CA TYR A 227 -19.99 2.40 -2.21
C TYR A 227 -21.41 2.93 -2.39
N VAL A 228 -22.13 3.18 -1.28
CA VAL A 228 -23.50 3.71 -1.34
C VAL A 228 -23.53 5.09 -1.99
N SER A 229 -22.56 5.96 -1.68
CA SER A 229 -22.45 7.29 -2.30
C SER A 229 -22.27 7.21 -3.82
N LEU A 230 -21.34 6.38 -4.31
CA LEU A 230 -21.08 6.25 -5.74
C LEU A 230 -22.21 5.53 -6.48
N LYS A 231 -22.81 4.51 -5.87
CA LYS A 231 -23.94 3.77 -6.45
C LYS A 231 -25.15 4.67 -6.73
N ASN A 232 -25.35 5.69 -5.92
CA ASN A 232 -26.49 6.61 -6.05
C ASN A 232 -26.23 7.74 -7.07
N LYS A 233 -25.04 7.80 -7.68
CA LYS A 233 -24.70 8.79 -8.70
C LYS A 233 -25.07 8.30 -10.10
N THR A 234 -25.39 9.25 -10.96
CA THR A 234 -25.55 9.02 -12.40
C THR A 234 -24.19 8.81 -13.08
N ASN A 235 -24.18 8.20 -14.27
CA ASN A 235 -22.96 8.05 -15.07
C ASN A 235 -22.31 9.41 -15.40
N GLU A 236 -23.11 10.47 -15.54
CA GLU A 236 -22.58 11.82 -15.80
C GLU A 236 -21.84 12.37 -14.58
N GLU A 237 -22.40 12.25 -13.38
CA GLU A 237 -21.73 12.65 -12.14
C GLU A 237 -20.45 11.85 -11.90
N LEU A 238 -20.46 10.55 -12.24
CA LEU A 238 -19.31 9.65 -12.15
C LEU A 238 -18.21 9.94 -13.20
N ASN A 239 -18.41 10.84 -14.16
CA ASN A 239 -17.33 11.27 -15.06
C ASN A 239 -16.28 12.16 -14.36
N SER A 240 -16.61 12.70 -13.19
CA SER A 240 -15.66 13.43 -12.34
C SER A 240 -14.56 12.50 -11.81
N ARG A 241 -13.45 13.07 -11.33
CA ARG A 241 -12.35 12.30 -10.74
C ARG A 241 -12.85 11.49 -9.54
N ALA A 242 -12.50 10.21 -9.48
CA ALA A 242 -12.91 9.31 -8.40
C ALA A 242 -12.50 9.84 -7.02
N ALA A 243 -11.25 10.29 -6.86
CA ALA A 243 -10.78 10.88 -5.60
C ALA A 243 -11.63 12.07 -5.13
N GLU A 244 -12.11 12.94 -6.03
CA GLU A 244 -12.98 14.06 -5.66
C GLU A 244 -14.33 13.57 -5.14
N LEU A 245 -14.95 12.61 -5.83
CA LEU A 245 -16.23 12.02 -5.43
C LEU A 245 -16.13 11.29 -4.08
N ILE A 246 -15.01 10.58 -3.84
CA ILE A 246 -14.72 9.90 -2.58
C ILE A 246 -14.57 10.93 -1.46
N ILE A 247 -13.71 11.95 -1.66
CA ILE A 247 -13.47 13.00 -0.65
C ILE A 247 -14.77 13.72 -0.31
N ASN A 248 -15.59 14.07 -1.31
CA ASN A 248 -16.87 14.74 -1.09
C ASN A 248 -17.82 13.93 -0.19
N LYS A 249 -17.71 12.60 -0.18
CA LYS A 249 -18.45 11.77 0.77
C LYS A 249 -17.81 11.76 2.17
N LEU A 250 -16.48 11.65 2.23
CA LEU A 250 -15.77 11.48 3.49
C LEU A 250 -15.77 12.76 4.34
N ILE A 251 -15.81 13.95 3.73
CA ILE A 251 -15.91 15.23 4.45
C ILE A 251 -17.22 15.42 5.24
N GLU A 252 -18.24 14.57 5.02
CA GLU A 252 -19.42 14.52 5.88
C GLU A 252 -19.09 14.03 7.32
N TYR A 253 -17.87 13.53 7.53
CA TYR A 253 -17.32 13.12 8.83
C TYR A 253 -16.14 14.04 9.21
N PRO A 254 -16.40 15.30 9.56
CA PRO A 254 -15.36 16.28 9.82
C PRO A 254 -14.53 15.91 11.06
N CYS A 255 -13.30 16.41 11.10
CA CYS A 255 -12.50 16.38 12.31
C CYS A 255 -13.14 17.24 13.40
N ASN A 256 -13.47 16.63 14.54
CA ASN A 256 -13.86 17.38 15.73
C ASN A 256 -12.63 18.16 16.21
N ILE A 257 -12.68 19.49 16.08
CA ILE A 257 -11.70 20.43 16.64
C ILE A 257 -12.00 20.64 18.11
#